data_AF-B0X6E6-F1
#
_entry.id   AF-B0X6E6-F1
#
_cell.length_a   1.000
_cell.length_b   1.000
_cell.length_c   1.000
_cell.angle_alpha   90.00
_cell.angle_beta   90.00
_cell.angle_gamma   90.00
#
_symmetry.space_group_name_H-M   'P 1'
#
loop_
_entity.id
_entity.type
_entity.pdbx_description
1 polymer ?
#
loop_
_entity_poly.entity_id
_entity_poly.type
_entity_poly.pdbx_seq_one_letter_code
_entity_poly.pdbx_strand_id
1 'polypeptide(L)' 'MDSEPPSDGYLIDLIDDTWLTDELPNDQIMVPSEKLPDPEADNGDSHLTLSEQEQKWTDLALSSLAPELSVSEQLNLNGV' A
#
# COMPACT_ATOMS: atom_id res chain seq x y z
N MET A 1 33.73 -1.56 36.82
CA MET A 1 33.83 -1.41 35.36
C MET A 1 32.58 -0.68 34.94
N ASP A 2 32.69 0.46 34.24
CA ASP A 2 31.50 1.22 33.78
C ASP A 2 30.73 0.52 32.65
N SER A 3 31.22 -0.65 32.23
CA SER A 3 30.67 -1.47 31.15
C SER A 3 29.48 -2.33 31.59
N GLU A 4 29.27 -2.55 32.89
CA GLU A 4 28.16 -3.36 33.40
C GLU A 4 27.15 -2.47 34.12
N PRO A 5 25.88 -2.40 33.65
CA PRO A 5 24.86 -1.67 34.37
C PRO A 5 24.54 -2.40 35.69
N PRO A 6 24.28 -1.67 36.79
CA PRO A 6 23.82 -2.29 38.03
C PRO A 6 22.48 -2.99 37.78
N SER A 7 22.44 -4.30 38.03
CA SER A 7 21.21 -5.08 37.96
C SER A 7 20.41 -4.90 39.25
N ASP A 8 19.12 -4.58 39.12
CA ASP A 8 18.20 -4.52 40.25
C ASP A 8 17.69 -5.94 40.55
N GLY A 9 18.33 -6.60 41.52
CA GLY A 9 18.07 -8.01 41.84
C GLY A 9 16.62 -8.30 42.27
N TYR A 10 15.91 -7.30 42.81
CA TYR A 10 14.48 -7.44 43.14
C TYR A 10 13.60 -7.55 41.89
N LEU A 11 13.94 -6.81 40.83
CA LEU A 11 13.21 -6.87 39.57
C LEU A 11 13.38 -8.23 38.89
N ILE A 12 14.58 -8.80 38.96
CA ILE A 12 14.89 -10.12 38.40
C ILE A 12 14.13 -11.24 39.14
N ASP A 13 13.94 -11.12 40.45
CA ASP A 13 13.23 -12.12 41.27
C ASP A 13 11.71 -12.08 41.08
N LEU A 14 11.17 -10.95 40.58
CA LEU A 14 9.74 -10.74 40.38
C LEU A 14 9.24 -11.21 38.99
N ILE A 15 10.13 -11.26 38.00
CA ILE A 15 9.80 -11.65 36.62
C ILE A 15 9.86 -13.18 36.51
N ASP A 16 8.80 -13.81 36.03
CA ASP A 16 8.80 -15.25 35.74
C ASP A 16 9.35 -15.55 34.33
N ASP A 17 9.76 -16.80 34.10
CA ASP A 17 10.32 -17.22 32.80
C ASP A 17 9.32 -17.01 31.64
N THR A 18 8.01 -17.07 31.94
CA THR A 18 6.94 -16.81 30.97
C THR A 18 6.98 -15.36 30.51
N TRP A 19 7.02 -14.40 31.43
CA TRP A 19 7.04 -12.98 31.09
C TRP A 19 8.38 -12.55 30.46
N LEU A 20 9.49 -13.18 30.87
CA LEU A 20 10.81 -12.93 30.27
C LEU A 20 10.86 -13.32 28.79
N THR A 21 10.08 -14.33 28.39
CA THR A 21 10.06 -14.87 27.02
C THR A 21 8.86 -14.43 26.21
N ASP A 22 7.96 -13.65 26.80
CA ASP A 22 6.78 -13.10 26.14
C ASP A 22 7.20 -12.04 25.10
N GLU A 23 6.69 -12.17 23.87
CA GLU A 23 6.94 -11.23 22.77
C GLU A 23 5.63 -10.56 22.37
N LEU A 24 5.67 -9.25 22.13
CA LEU A 24 4.51 -8.53 21.62
C LEU A 24 4.11 -9.05 20.23
N PRO A 25 2.81 -9.22 19.96
CA PRO A 25 2.36 -9.67 18.65
C PRO A 25 2.71 -8.65 17.56
N ASN A 26 3.06 -9.16 16.37
CA ASN A 26 3.26 -8.35 15.18
C ASN A 26 1.90 -7.97 14.58
N ASP A 27 1.32 -6.88 15.07
CA ASP A 27 0.01 -6.42 14.62
C ASP A 27 0.09 -5.68 13.28
N GLN A 28 -0.98 -5.76 12.49
CA GLN A 28 -1.08 -5.07 11.21
C GLN A 28 -1.65 -3.67 11.40
N ILE A 29 -0.99 -2.67 10.82
CA ILE A 29 -1.51 -1.31 10.82
C ILE A 29 -2.46 -1.10 9.63
N MET A 30 -3.53 -0.33 9.84
CA MET A 30 -4.40 0.10 8.74
C MET A 30 -3.67 1.15 7.91
N VAL A 31 -3.26 0.77 6.71
CA VAL A 31 -2.65 1.68 5.74
C VAL A 31 -3.73 2.15 4.77
N PRO A 32 -3.97 3.48 4.62
CA PRO A 32 -4.95 3.97 3.66
C PRO A 32 -4.55 3.60 2.24
N SER A 33 -5.31 2.71 1.60
CA SER A 33 -5.02 2.20 0.25
C SER A 33 -4.98 3.31 -0.80
N GLU A 34 -5.77 4.35 -0.62
CA GLU A 34 -5.81 5.57 -1.46
C GLU A 34 -4.46 6.30 -1.53
N LYS A 35 -3.63 6.17 -0.48
CA LYS A 35 -2.29 6.77 -0.37
C LYS A 35 -1.18 5.83 -0.85
N LEU A 36 -1.53 4.63 -1.30
CA LEU A 36 -0.57 3.69 -1.84
C LEU A 36 -0.51 3.82 -3.36
N PRO A 37 0.67 3.59 -3.97
CA PRO A 37 0.77 3.42 -5.42
C PRO A 37 0.00 2.18 -5.87
N ASP A 38 -0.62 2.27 -7.05
CA ASP A 38 -1.32 1.14 -7.65
C ASP A 38 -0.32 0.06 -8.08
N PRO A 39 -0.41 -1.18 -7.54
CA PRO A 39 0.47 -2.27 -7.92
C PRO A 39 0.29 -2.74 -9.38
N GLU A 40 -0.87 -2.47 -9.99
CA GLU A 40 -1.20 -2.83 -11.37
C GLU A 40 -0.96 -1.69 -12.37
N ALA A 41 -0.41 -0.56 -11.91
CA ALA A 41 -0.09 0.58 -12.78
C ALA A 41 0.99 0.21 -13.81
N ASP A 42 0.54 -0.29 -14.95
CA ASP A 42 1.33 -0.30 -16.19
C ASP A 42 1.34 1.11 -16.76
N ASN A 43 2.50 1.53 -17.27
CA ASN A 43 2.78 2.85 -17.84
C ASN A 43 3.12 3.98 -16.82
N GLY A 44 4.38 4.05 -16.36
CA GLY A 44 5.06 5.26 -15.83
C GLY A 44 4.52 5.91 -14.54
N ASP A 45 3.28 5.65 -14.16
CA ASP A 45 2.56 6.26 -13.04
C ASP A 45 2.65 5.41 -11.76
N SER A 46 3.47 4.35 -11.75
CA SER A 46 3.71 3.48 -10.59
C SER A 46 4.30 4.20 -9.37
N HIS A 47 4.68 5.49 -9.51
CA HIS A 47 5.16 6.34 -8.43
C HIS A 47 4.05 7.22 -7.80
N LEU A 48 2.88 7.29 -8.42
CA LEU A 48 1.74 8.09 -7.97
C LEU A 48 0.80 7.24 -7.14
N THR A 49 0.17 7.85 -6.14
CA THR A 49 -0.87 7.21 -5.35
C THR A 49 -2.18 7.12 -6.13
N LEU A 50 -3.05 6.18 -5.74
CA LEU A 50 -4.35 5.98 -6.41
C LEU A 50 -5.16 7.29 -6.49
N SER A 51 -5.21 8.06 -5.39
CA SER A 51 -5.91 9.36 -5.37
C SER A 51 -5.27 10.42 -6.28
N GLU A 52 -3.98 10.36 -6.55
CA GLU A 52 -3.30 11.30 -7.46
C GLU A 52 -3.55 10.94 -8.93
N GLN A 53 -3.65 9.65 -9.24
CA GLN A 53 -3.98 9.19 -10.58
C GLN A 53 -5.40 9.63 -11.01
N GLU A 54 -6.37 9.56 -10.10
CA GLU A 54 -7.76 10.00 -10.35
C GLU A 54 -7.88 11.49 -10.69
N GLN A 55 -6.92 12.31 -10.27
CA GLN A 55 -6.90 13.75 -10.58
C GLN A 55 -6.36 14.04 -11.99
N LYS A 56 -5.80 13.04 -12.68
CA LYS A 56 -5.31 13.22 -14.04
C LYS A 56 -6.46 13.30 -15.03
N TRP A 57 -6.38 14.26 -15.93
CA TRP A 57 -7.30 14.36 -17.06
C TRP A 57 -6.81 13.44 -18.17
N THR A 58 -7.48 12.29 -18.32
CA THR A 58 -7.17 11.29 -19.35
C THR A 58 -8.01 11.47 -20.61
N ASP A 59 -9.06 12.29 -20.57
CA ASP A 59 -9.92 12.54 -21.71
C ASP A 59 -9.27 13.53 -22.70
N LEU A 60 -8.93 13.01 -23.88
CA LEU A 60 -8.33 13.78 -24.98
C LEU A 60 -9.35 14.19 -26.06
N ALA A 61 -10.64 13.87 -25.87
CA ALA A 61 -11.72 14.13 -26.83
C ALA A 61 -11.45 13.66 -28.28
N LEU A 62 -10.60 12.65 -28.46
CA LEU A 62 -10.16 12.18 -29.79
C LEU A 62 -11.31 11.60 -30.63
N SER A 63 -12.39 11.14 -29.99
CA SER A 63 -13.61 10.72 -30.66
C SER A 63 -14.22 11.80 -31.57
N SER A 64 -13.96 13.09 -31.29
CA SER A 64 -14.41 14.19 -32.16
C SER A 64 -13.67 14.26 -33.50
N LEU A 65 -12.44 13.74 -33.59
CA LEU A 65 -11.64 13.77 -34.82
C LEU A 65 -12.01 12.65 -35.79
N ALA A 66 -12.53 11.53 -35.28
CA ALA A 66 -12.92 10.38 -36.08
C ALA A 66 -14.14 9.65 -35.46
N PRO A 67 -15.36 10.21 -35.58
CA PRO A 67 -16.56 9.64 -34.98
C PRO A 67 -16.89 8.22 -35.48
N GLU A 68 -16.53 7.90 -36.73
CA GLU A 68 -16.74 6.58 -37.35
C GLU A 68 -15.90 5.45 -36.71
N LEU A 69 -14.77 5.77 -36.07
CA LEU A 69 -13.92 4.77 -35.41
C LEU A 69 -14.39 4.42 -34.00
N SER A 70 -15.25 5.26 -33.39
CA SER A 70 -15.71 5.11 -32.00
C SER A 70 -16.70 3.95 -31.82
N VAL A 71 -17.33 3.47 -32.90
CA VAL A 71 -18.31 2.36 -32.87
C VAL A 71 -17.61 0.99 -32.94
N SER A 72 -16.41 0.93 -33.52
CA SER A 72 -15.69 -0.32 -33.79
C SER A 72 -15.21 -1.03 -32.51
N GLU A 73 -14.83 -0.26 -31.48
CA GLU A 73 -14.23 -0.81 -30.25
C GLU A 73 -15.28 -1.40 -29.28
N GLN A 74 -16.52 -0.89 -29.28
CA GLN A 74 -17.59 -1.37 -28.38
C GLN A 74 -18.18 -2.73 -28.76
N LEU A 75 -18.03 -3.16 -30.02
CA LEU A 75 -18.51 -4.47 -30.48
C LEU A 75 -17.50 -5.59 -30.19
N ASN A 76 -16.24 -5.27 -29.92
CA ASN A 76 -15.17 -6.26 -29.70
C ASN A 76 -15.03 -6.69 -28.22
N LEU A 77 -15.59 -5.95 -27.27
CA LEU A 77 -15.54 -6.27 -25.83
C LEU A 77 -16.73 -7.11 -25.33
N ASN A 78 -17.79 -7.28 -26.13
CA ASN A 78 -18.97 -8.08 -25.78
C ASN A 78 -18.97 -9.47 -26.46
N GLY A 79 -17.82 -9.91 -26.97
CA GLY A 79 -17.70 -11.07 -27.85
C GLY A 79 -16.53 -12.01 -27.54
N VAL A 80 -16.35 -12.44 -26.29
CA VAL A 80 -15.98 -13.82 -25.87
C VAL A 80 -16.06 -13.94 -24.35
#